data_AF-A0A3B9V770-F1
#
_entry.id   AF-A0A3B9V770-F1
#
_cell.length_a   1.000
_cell.length_b   1.000
_cell.length_c   1.000
_cell.angle_alpha   90.00
_cell.angle_beta   90.00
_cell.angle_gamma   90.00
#
_symmetry.space_group_name_H-M   'P 1'
#
loop_
_entity.id
_entity.type
_entity.pdbx_description
1 polymer ?
#
loop_
_entity_poly.entity_id
_entity_poly.type
_entity_poly.pdbx_seq_one_letter_code
_entity_poly.pdbx_strand_id
1 'polypeptide(L)'
;MYHPEQSEGEGSRRFFVRLRRTQNDAFGVNLHFAIFIFQWSEATVFSYKAIYVIVIREFKRFFRQRGRMFVTISRPLLWLFIVGSGFGQMVNLTSTNISYKQFLLPGIIGMTILFSSVFSTISVVWDREFGFLREMLVAPISRTTIVMGKLLSGTALSVFQGMVLLLISPLLGMKITFAGFLAMVILIALLSLAITAMGLFIASFLTSLEGFNVIMNFIVLPMFFLSGALYPMNKLPEILKYFTYVNPLSYGVDAFKHILFENNGTLGAEFPLLLDIGVLILFSVIMITLASYSFERKG
;
A
#
# COMPACT_ATOMS: atom_id res chain seq x y z
N MET A 1 -17.88 15.53 -81.52
CA MET A 1 -17.76 16.92 -81.02
C MET A 1 -18.19 16.92 -79.57
N TYR A 2 -17.39 17.54 -78.68
CA TYR A 2 -17.47 17.61 -77.21
C TYR A 2 -16.59 16.64 -76.37
N HIS A 3 -15.32 17.05 -76.14
CA HIS A 3 -14.72 17.18 -74.79
C HIS A 3 -15.26 18.47 -74.14
N PRO A 4 -15.18 18.75 -72.80
CA PRO A 4 -14.21 18.28 -71.77
C PRO A 4 -14.88 17.84 -70.42
N GLU A 5 -14.28 17.11 -69.47
CA GLU A 5 -12.99 17.21 -68.73
C GLU A 5 -12.75 18.52 -67.97
N GLN A 6 -13.56 18.90 -66.96
CA GLN A 6 -13.18 19.97 -65.99
C GLN A 6 -13.73 19.88 -64.55
N SER A 7 -14.36 18.78 -64.07
CA SER A 7 -14.93 18.76 -62.70
C SER A 7 -14.13 18.01 -61.62
N GLU A 8 -13.15 17.17 -61.98
CA GLU A 8 -12.41 16.36 -60.97
C GLU A 8 -11.14 17.02 -60.41
N GLY A 9 -10.62 18.06 -61.06
CA GLY A 9 -9.35 18.70 -60.67
C GLY A 9 -9.43 19.67 -59.48
N GLU A 10 -10.59 20.30 -59.24
CA GLU A 10 -10.73 21.29 -58.17
C GLU A 10 -10.95 20.67 -56.78
N GLY A 11 -11.66 19.54 -56.70
CA GLY A 11 -11.90 18.82 -55.45
C GLY A 11 -10.61 18.27 -54.85
N SER A 12 -9.76 17.65 -55.69
CA SER A 12 -8.46 17.11 -55.28
C SER A 12 -7.46 18.21 -54.89
N ARG A 13 -7.46 19.37 -55.58
CA ARG A 13 -6.60 20.50 -55.19
C ARG A 13 -7.01 21.11 -53.84
N ARG A 14 -8.30 21.21 -53.53
CA ARG A 14 -8.78 21.68 -52.20
C ARG A 14 -8.49 20.66 -51.09
N PHE A 15 -8.52 19.37 -51.39
CA PHE A 15 -8.16 18.31 -50.43
C PHE A 15 -6.66 18.30 -50.12
N PHE A 16 -5.80 18.42 -51.13
CA PHE A 16 -4.34 18.50 -50.95
C PHE A 16 -3.88 19.78 -50.23
N VAL A 17 -4.53 20.93 -50.48
CA VAL A 17 -4.23 22.17 -49.74
C VAL A 17 -4.67 22.09 -48.28
N ARG A 18 -5.77 21.37 -47.98
CA ARG A 18 -6.23 21.14 -46.60
C ARG A 18 -5.32 20.17 -45.84
N LEU A 19 -4.82 19.13 -46.50
CA LEU A 19 -3.81 18.22 -45.95
C LEU A 19 -2.46 18.91 -45.71
N ARG A 20 -2.03 19.82 -46.59
CA ARG A 20 -0.79 20.60 -46.38
C ARG A 20 -0.88 21.55 -45.17
N ARG A 21 -2.06 22.12 -44.89
CA ARG A 21 -2.27 22.97 -43.72
C ARG A 21 -2.24 22.17 -42.41
N THR A 22 -2.83 20.97 -42.36
CA THR A 22 -2.75 20.11 -41.18
C THR A 22 -1.39 19.42 -41.00
N GLN A 23 -0.61 19.23 -42.08
CA GLN A 23 0.73 18.65 -41.99
C GLN A 23 1.80 19.66 -41.54
N ASN A 24 1.64 20.95 -41.86
CA ASN A 24 2.56 21.99 -41.37
C ASN A 24 2.38 22.32 -39.88
N ASP A 25 1.17 22.15 -39.32
CA ASP A 25 0.95 22.25 -37.87
C ASP A 25 1.54 21.03 -37.10
N ALA A 26 1.77 19.92 -37.80
CA ALA A 26 2.40 18.72 -37.24
C ALA A 26 3.93 18.81 -37.13
N PHE A 27 4.59 19.78 -37.78
CA PHE A 27 6.05 19.90 -37.73
C PHE A 27 6.58 20.67 -36.50
N GLY A 28 5.75 21.46 -35.82
CA GLY A 28 6.15 22.17 -34.59
C GLY A 28 5.99 21.36 -33.29
N VAL A 29 5.09 20.38 -33.27
CA VAL A 29 4.86 19.50 -32.10
C VAL A 29 5.84 18.33 -32.06
N ASN A 30 6.47 18.03 -33.21
CA ASN A 30 7.33 16.86 -33.38
C ASN A 30 8.70 16.97 -32.71
N LEU A 31 9.20 18.13 -32.26
CA LEU A 31 10.49 18.18 -31.56
C LEU A 31 10.36 17.72 -30.10
N HIS A 32 9.30 18.13 -29.40
CA HIS A 32 9.02 17.61 -28.06
C HIS A 32 8.59 16.14 -28.10
N PHE A 33 7.84 15.73 -29.13
CA PHE A 33 7.46 14.34 -29.32
C PHE A 33 8.63 13.46 -29.78
N ALA A 34 9.56 13.99 -30.60
CA ALA A 34 10.78 13.30 -30.99
C ALA A 34 11.81 13.26 -29.85
N ILE A 35 11.92 14.28 -29.00
CA ILE A 35 12.73 14.20 -27.77
C ILE A 35 12.11 13.18 -26.80
N PHE A 36 10.77 13.11 -26.73
CA PHE A 36 10.07 12.07 -25.99
C PHE A 36 10.39 10.68 -26.56
N ILE A 37 10.32 10.47 -27.87
CA ILE A 37 10.64 9.19 -28.54
C ILE A 37 12.16 8.87 -28.53
N PHE A 38 13.05 9.86 -28.54
CA PHE A 38 14.49 9.63 -28.48
C PHE A 38 14.95 9.28 -27.06
N GLN A 39 14.24 9.80 -26.04
CA GLN A 39 14.37 9.36 -24.64
C GLN A 39 13.77 7.96 -24.38
N TRP A 40 12.99 7.42 -25.32
CA TRP A 40 12.43 6.05 -25.29
C TRP A 40 13.37 4.98 -25.84
N SER A 41 14.51 5.35 -26.44
CA SER A 41 15.43 4.37 -27.06
C SER A 41 16.36 3.68 -26.06
N GLU A 42 16.50 4.19 -24.84
CA GLU A 42 17.35 3.56 -23.81
C GLU A 42 16.54 2.68 -22.87
N ALA A 43 16.21 1.51 -23.43
CA ALA A 43 16.20 0.22 -22.74
C ALA A 43 15.27 0.00 -21.53
N THR A 44 14.96 -1.29 -21.40
CA THR A 44 14.36 -2.05 -20.30
C THR A 44 15.05 -1.88 -18.94
N VAL A 45 15.48 -0.68 -18.57
CA VAL A 45 16.28 -0.38 -17.38
C VAL A 45 15.36 -0.10 -16.20
N PHE A 46 15.71 -0.66 -15.04
CA PHE A 46 15.13 -0.29 -13.76
C PHE A 46 15.18 1.23 -13.57
N SER A 47 14.03 1.89 -13.59
CA SER A 47 13.96 3.36 -13.62
C SER A 47 13.43 3.90 -12.29
N TYR A 48 14.33 4.49 -11.50
CA TYR A 48 13.96 5.17 -10.25
C TYR A 48 12.95 6.31 -10.50
N LYS A 49 13.03 6.97 -11.66
CA LYS A 49 12.07 8.02 -12.07
C LYS A 49 10.67 7.43 -12.23
N ALA A 50 10.54 6.24 -12.83
CA ALA A 50 9.26 5.57 -12.99
C ALA A 50 8.67 5.17 -11.63
N ILE A 51 9.48 4.62 -10.72
CA ILE A 51 9.08 4.33 -9.33
C ILE A 51 8.52 5.58 -8.65
N TYR A 52 9.27 6.69 -8.70
CA TYR A 52 8.88 7.96 -8.10
C TYR A 52 7.54 8.47 -8.65
N VAL A 53 7.33 8.40 -9.97
CA VAL A 53 6.07 8.79 -10.61
C VAL A 53 4.91 7.91 -10.15
N ILE A 54 5.11 6.59 -10.04
CA ILE A 54 4.07 5.67 -9.52
C ILE A 54 3.70 6.05 -8.09
N VAL A 55 4.68 6.25 -7.21
CA VAL A 55 4.45 6.63 -5.81
C VAL A 55 3.66 7.93 -5.72
N ILE A 56 4.08 8.98 -6.43
CA ILE A 56 3.37 10.26 -6.42
C ILE A 56 1.96 10.14 -6.98
N ARG A 57 1.76 9.36 -8.04
CA ARG A 57 0.45 9.16 -8.65
C ARG A 57 -0.52 8.54 -7.64
N GLU A 58 -0.10 7.49 -6.94
CA GLU A 58 -0.94 6.83 -5.92
C GLU A 58 -1.21 7.76 -4.73
N PHE A 59 -0.22 8.53 -4.28
CA PHE A 59 -0.41 9.55 -3.24
C PHE A 59 -1.42 10.63 -3.67
N LYS A 60 -1.25 11.20 -4.86
CA LYS A 60 -2.21 12.19 -5.41
C LYS A 60 -3.61 11.60 -5.54
N ARG A 61 -3.74 10.34 -5.99
CA ARG A 61 -5.03 9.64 -6.07
C ARG A 61 -5.68 9.52 -4.70
N PHE A 62 -4.91 9.15 -3.67
CA PHE A 62 -5.39 9.07 -2.30
C PHE A 62 -5.93 10.42 -1.78
N PHE A 63 -5.16 11.50 -1.92
CA PHE A 63 -5.59 12.83 -1.48
C PHE A 63 -6.77 13.41 -2.28
N ARG A 64 -6.92 13.04 -3.55
CA ARG A 64 -8.08 13.44 -4.36
C ARG A 64 -9.35 12.70 -3.96
N GLN A 65 -9.24 11.47 -3.45
CA GLN A 65 -10.36 10.69 -2.93
C GLN A 65 -10.67 11.07 -1.48
N ARG A 66 -11.15 12.31 -1.27
CA ARG A 66 -11.43 12.86 0.07
C ARG A 66 -12.28 11.94 0.95
N GLY A 67 -13.31 11.32 0.38
CA GLY A 67 -14.16 10.36 1.08
C GLY A 67 -13.38 9.13 1.57
N ARG A 68 -12.50 8.57 0.74
CA ARG A 68 -11.63 7.44 1.12
C ARG A 68 -10.69 7.83 2.25
N MET A 69 -10.00 8.96 2.13
CA MET A 69 -9.07 9.44 3.16
C MET A 69 -9.76 9.60 4.51
N PHE A 70 -10.94 10.21 4.52
CA PHE A 70 -11.73 10.37 5.74
C PHE A 70 -12.10 9.01 6.33
N VAL A 71 -12.66 8.10 5.54
CA VAL A 71 -13.08 6.76 6.02
C VAL A 71 -11.89 5.96 6.56
N THR A 72 -10.73 6.01 5.90
CA THR A 72 -9.56 5.22 6.30
C THR A 72 -8.96 5.68 7.63
N ILE A 73 -9.07 6.96 7.99
CA ILE A 73 -8.62 7.47 9.30
C ILE A 73 -9.72 7.36 10.35
N SER A 74 -10.96 7.68 9.98
CA SER A 74 -12.11 7.67 10.87
C SER A 74 -12.44 6.28 11.38
N ARG A 75 -12.35 5.23 10.55
CA ARG A 75 -12.69 3.86 10.96
C ARG A 75 -11.79 3.35 12.10
N PRO A 76 -10.45 3.40 12.01
CA PRO A 76 -9.56 3.06 13.14
C PRO A 76 -9.80 3.92 14.38
N LEU A 77 -10.09 5.21 14.21
CA LEU A 77 -10.40 6.10 15.33
C LEU A 77 -11.70 5.72 16.03
N LEU A 78 -12.78 5.52 15.27
CA LEU A 78 -14.06 5.07 15.81
C LEU A 78 -13.88 3.75 16.55
N TRP A 79 -13.12 2.82 15.98
CA TRP A 79 -12.84 1.56 16.64
C TRP A 79 -12.08 1.77 17.95
N LEU A 80 -11.02 2.59 17.96
CA LEU A 80 -10.26 2.92 19.16
C LEU A 80 -11.14 3.56 20.25
N PHE A 81 -12.01 4.49 19.90
CA PHE A 81 -12.88 5.16 20.86
C PHE A 81 -14.03 4.28 21.33
N ILE A 82 -14.73 3.60 20.42
CA ILE A 82 -15.90 2.77 20.73
C ILE A 82 -15.46 1.52 21.49
N VAL A 83 -14.51 0.75 20.94
CA VAL A 83 -14.00 -0.47 21.58
C VAL A 83 -13.22 -0.09 22.83
N GLY A 84 -12.33 0.91 22.75
CA GLY A 84 -11.52 1.35 23.89
C GLY A 84 -12.32 1.90 25.06
N SER A 85 -13.47 2.56 24.83
CA SER A 85 -14.35 3.01 25.92
C SER A 85 -15.37 1.96 26.35
N GLY A 86 -16.00 1.24 25.42
CA GLY A 86 -17.01 0.23 25.72
C GLY A 86 -16.42 -0.97 26.44
N PHE A 87 -15.40 -1.61 25.84
CA PHE A 87 -14.71 -2.74 26.49
C PHE A 87 -13.84 -2.28 27.66
N GLY A 88 -13.36 -1.03 27.66
CA GLY A 88 -12.60 -0.48 28.79
C GLY A 88 -13.38 -0.47 30.10
N GLN A 89 -14.71 -0.41 30.07
CA GLN A 89 -15.55 -0.54 31.27
C GLN A 89 -15.73 -2.00 31.73
N MET A 90 -15.56 -2.97 30.81
CA MET A 90 -15.73 -4.39 31.08
C MET A 90 -14.40 -5.08 31.46
N VAL A 91 -13.29 -4.59 30.91
CA VAL A 91 -11.95 -5.14 31.10
C VAL A 91 -11.22 -4.35 32.17
N ASN A 92 -11.21 -4.87 33.39
CA ASN A 92 -10.40 -4.33 34.47
C ASN A 92 -8.91 -4.67 34.23
N LEU A 93 -8.20 -3.75 33.60
CA LEU A 93 -6.72 -3.74 33.57
C LEU A 93 -6.12 -3.14 34.84
N THR A 94 -6.89 -3.06 35.95
CA THR A 94 -6.57 -2.32 37.18
C THR A 94 -5.24 -2.69 37.85
N SER A 95 -4.64 -3.84 37.55
CA SER A 95 -3.30 -4.21 38.01
C SER A 95 -2.17 -3.47 37.29
N THR A 96 -2.47 -2.82 36.17
CA THR A 96 -1.54 -2.05 35.34
C THR A 96 -2.14 -0.66 35.16
N ASN A 97 -1.39 0.41 35.42
CA ASN A 97 -1.88 1.79 35.33
C ASN A 97 -2.11 2.26 33.86
N ILE A 98 -2.52 1.34 32.98
CA ILE A 98 -2.70 1.50 31.55
C ILE A 98 -4.19 1.37 31.25
N SER A 99 -4.75 2.41 30.63
CA SER A 99 -6.13 2.37 30.16
C SER A 99 -6.27 1.42 28.97
N TYR A 100 -7.44 0.79 28.80
CA TYR A 100 -7.68 -0.10 27.67
C TYR A 100 -7.49 0.60 26.30
N LYS A 101 -7.77 1.90 26.22
CA LYS A 101 -7.48 2.73 25.02
C LYS A 101 -5.99 2.78 24.70
N GLN A 102 -5.14 2.94 25.71
CA GLN A 102 -3.68 2.93 25.53
C GLN A 102 -3.22 1.55 25.06
N PHE A 103 -3.74 0.47 25.68
CA PHE A 103 -3.46 -0.90 25.27
C PHE A 103 -3.81 -1.19 23.79
N LEU A 104 -4.95 -0.68 23.31
CA LEU A 104 -5.40 -0.89 21.94
C LEU A 104 -4.60 -0.11 20.88
N LEU A 105 -3.93 0.98 21.25
CA LEU A 105 -3.27 1.88 20.29
C LEU A 105 -2.27 1.15 19.34
N PRO A 106 -1.29 0.36 19.81
CA PRO A 106 -0.38 -0.38 18.91
C PRO A 106 -1.14 -1.31 17.96
N GLY A 107 -2.16 -1.99 18.47
CA GLY A 107 -3.01 -2.88 17.69
C GLY A 107 -3.78 -2.14 16.59
N ILE A 108 -4.26 -0.93 16.90
CA ILE A 108 -4.97 -0.08 15.94
C ILE A 108 -4.04 0.52 14.88
N ILE A 109 -2.82 0.87 15.24
CA ILE A 109 -1.79 1.25 14.26
C ILE A 109 -1.53 0.07 13.31
N GLY A 110 -1.34 -1.14 13.86
CA GLY A 110 -1.20 -2.37 13.07
C GLY A 110 -2.41 -2.66 12.18
N MET A 111 -3.63 -2.47 12.68
CA MET A 111 -4.87 -2.61 11.92
C MET A 111 -4.91 -1.66 10.73
N THR A 112 -4.62 -0.38 10.96
CA THR A 112 -4.57 0.65 9.91
C THR A 112 -3.56 0.27 8.83
N ILE A 113 -2.36 -0.16 9.23
CA ILE A 113 -1.32 -0.60 8.29
C ILE A 113 -1.78 -1.82 7.50
N LEU A 114 -2.39 -2.81 8.16
CA LEU A 114 -2.87 -4.03 7.52
C LEU A 114 -3.88 -3.71 6.41
N PHE A 115 -4.94 -2.97 6.75
CA PHE A 115 -5.96 -2.61 5.77
C PHE A 115 -5.39 -1.69 4.69
N SER A 116 -4.67 -0.64 5.04
CA SER A 116 -4.09 0.31 4.07
C SER A 116 -3.19 -0.39 3.06
N SER A 117 -2.30 -1.26 3.55
CA SER A 117 -1.34 -2.00 2.72
C SER A 117 -2.08 -2.90 1.74
N VAL A 118 -3.03 -3.71 2.22
CA VAL A 118 -3.84 -4.59 1.37
C VAL A 118 -4.66 -3.79 0.35
N PHE A 119 -5.36 -2.73 0.78
CA PHE A 119 -6.15 -1.87 -0.12
C PHE A 119 -5.31 -1.15 -1.17
N SER A 120 -4.03 -0.88 -0.89
CA SER A 120 -3.13 -0.28 -1.90
C SER A 120 -2.85 -1.25 -3.07
N THR A 121 -2.79 -2.56 -2.78
CA THR A 121 -2.47 -3.59 -3.75
C THR A 121 -3.64 -3.97 -4.66
N ILE A 122 -4.88 -3.64 -4.27
CA ILE A 122 -6.07 -3.71 -5.14
C ILE A 122 -5.87 -2.98 -6.46
N SER A 123 -5.10 -1.89 -6.44
CA SER A 123 -4.82 -1.11 -7.65
C SER A 123 -4.21 -1.96 -8.77
N VAL A 124 -3.43 -2.99 -8.43
CA VAL A 124 -2.86 -3.92 -9.42
C VAL A 124 -3.94 -4.78 -10.07
N VAL A 125 -4.92 -5.26 -9.29
CA VAL A 125 -6.03 -6.05 -9.82
C VAL A 125 -6.94 -5.18 -10.68
N TRP A 126 -7.19 -3.93 -10.28
CA TRP A 126 -7.85 -2.92 -11.12
C TRP A 126 -7.10 -2.72 -12.45
N ASP A 127 -5.79 -2.50 -12.39
CA ASP A 127 -4.97 -2.26 -13.58
C ASP A 127 -5.03 -3.48 -14.55
N ARG A 128 -5.25 -4.70 -14.03
CA ARG A 128 -5.49 -5.93 -14.82
C ARG A 128 -6.88 -6.00 -15.42
N GLU A 129 -7.89 -5.89 -14.56
CA GLU A 129 -9.29 -6.10 -14.93
C GLU A 129 -9.75 -5.12 -16.00
N PHE A 130 -9.32 -3.86 -15.90
CA PHE A 130 -9.69 -2.80 -16.85
C PHE A 130 -8.73 -2.66 -18.03
N GLY A 131 -7.82 -3.62 -18.23
CA GLY A 131 -6.94 -3.65 -19.40
C GLY A 131 -5.88 -2.54 -19.45
N PHE A 132 -5.72 -1.72 -18.41
CA PHE A 132 -4.69 -0.69 -18.30
C PHE A 132 -3.27 -1.28 -18.36
N LEU A 133 -3.13 -2.56 -18.01
CA LEU A 133 -1.92 -3.33 -18.27
C LEU A 133 -1.56 -3.43 -19.75
N ARG A 134 -2.52 -3.48 -20.68
CA ARG A 134 -2.21 -3.51 -22.13
C ARG A 134 -1.61 -2.19 -22.62
N GLU A 135 -2.02 -1.05 -22.06
CA GLU A 135 -1.40 0.25 -22.35
C GLU A 135 0.00 0.40 -21.71
N MET A 136 0.21 -0.14 -20.49
CA MET A 136 1.55 -0.20 -19.91
C MET A 136 2.49 -1.21 -20.58
N LEU A 137 1.98 -2.26 -21.24
CA LEU A 137 2.78 -3.23 -21.99
C LEU A 137 3.35 -2.64 -23.31
N VAL A 138 2.80 -1.53 -23.80
CA VAL A 138 3.39 -0.75 -24.89
C VAL A 138 4.43 0.26 -24.38
N ALA A 139 4.47 0.50 -23.05
CA ALA A 139 5.50 1.30 -22.42
C ALA A 139 6.72 0.41 -22.07
N PRO A 140 7.96 0.83 -22.38
CA PRO A 140 9.18 0.06 -22.15
C PRO A 140 9.61 0.08 -20.68
N ILE A 141 8.69 -0.20 -19.75
CA ILE A 141 8.97 -0.23 -18.31
C ILE A 141 9.13 -1.68 -17.85
N SER A 142 10.23 -1.98 -17.16
CA SER A 142 10.42 -3.32 -16.60
C SER A 142 9.33 -3.61 -15.56
N ARG A 143 8.80 -4.84 -15.57
CA ARG A 143 7.73 -5.27 -14.66
C ARG A 143 8.16 -5.16 -13.20
N THR A 144 9.43 -5.43 -12.91
CA THR A 144 10.05 -5.25 -11.59
C THR A 144 9.99 -3.80 -11.11
N THR A 145 10.13 -2.82 -12.02
CA THR A 145 9.97 -1.39 -11.70
C THR A 145 8.53 -1.08 -11.28
N ILE A 146 7.54 -1.68 -11.94
CA ILE A 146 6.12 -1.50 -11.59
C ILE A 146 5.83 -2.11 -10.21
N VAL A 147 6.31 -3.34 -9.96
CA VAL A 147 6.13 -4.02 -8.68
C VAL A 147 6.77 -3.22 -7.54
N MET A 148 8.01 -2.76 -7.71
CA MET A 148 8.68 -1.92 -6.71
C MET A 148 7.99 -0.57 -6.51
N GLY A 149 7.52 0.07 -7.58
CA GLY A 149 6.74 1.30 -7.50
C GLY A 149 5.45 1.11 -6.70
N LYS A 150 4.71 0.04 -6.96
CA LYS A 150 3.49 -0.31 -6.22
C LYS A 150 3.79 -0.66 -4.77
N LEU A 151 4.85 -1.43 -4.51
CA LEU A 151 5.31 -1.79 -3.16
C LEU A 151 5.63 -0.55 -2.32
N LEU A 152 6.47 0.35 -2.85
CA LEU A 152 6.83 1.58 -2.16
C LEU A 152 5.65 2.53 -2.00
N SER A 153 4.74 2.58 -2.98
CA SER A 153 3.53 3.41 -2.88
C SER A 153 2.59 2.94 -1.77
N GLY A 154 2.36 1.63 -1.66
CA GLY A 154 1.52 1.03 -0.62
C GLY A 154 2.16 1.14 0.77
N THR A 155 3.47 0.95 0.82
CA THR A 155 4.26 1.14 2.05
C THR A 155 4.16 2.57 2.53
N ALA A 156 4.47 3.56 1.67
CA ALA A 156 4.45 4.96 2.06
C ALA A 156 3.05 5.45 2.44
N LEU A 157 2.00 5.00 1.76
CA LEU A 157 0.62 5.35 2.12
C LEU A 157 0.23 4.80 3.50
N SER A 158 0.64 3.57 3.80
CA SER A 158 0.37 2.92 5.09
C SER A 158 1.21 3.53 6.21
N VAL A 159 2.46 3.94 5.92
CA VAL A 159 3.30 4.72 6.84
C VAL A 159 2.61 6.04 7.18
N PHE A 160 2.14 6.78 6.18
CA PHE A 160 1.44 8.04 6.40
C PHE A 160 0.24 7.86 7.34
N GLN A 161 -0.60 6.85 7.09
CA GLN A 161 -1.79 6.60 7.92
C GLN A 161 -1.42 6.09 9.32
N GLY A 162 -0.42 5.21 9.44
CA GLY A 162 0.11 4.76 10.73
C GLY A 162 0.67 5.91 11.56
N MET A 163 1.37 6.85 10.92
CA MET A 163 1.88 8.07 11.57
C MET A 163 0.75 8.97 12.06
N VAL A 164 -0.31 9.17 11.26
CA VAL A 164 -1.48 9.93 11.70
C VAL A 164 -2.07 9.34 12.99
N LEU A 165 -2.13 8.00 13.07
CA LEU A 165 -2.61 7.30 14.28
C LEU A 165 -1.61 7.40 15.45
N LEU A 166 -0.31 7.33 15.18
CA LEU A 166 0.73 7.52 16.19
C LEU A 166 0.65 8.91 16.84
N LEU A 167 0.31 9.95 16.08
CA LEU A 167 0.15 11.32 16.58
C LEU A 167 -1.00 11.48 17.59
N ILE A 168 -1.89 10.50 17.72
CA ILE A 168 -2.95 10.49 18.73
C ILE A 168 -2.44 9.98 20.10
N SER A 169 -1.28 9.31 20.14
CA SER A 169 -0.68 8.81 21.38
C SER A 169 -0.61 9.85 22.52
N PRO A 170 -0.24 11.12 22.31
CA PRO A 170 -0.16 12.10 23.40
C PRO A 170 -1.55 12.48 23.94
N LEU A 171 -2.59 12.43 23.10
CA LEU A 171 -3.98 12.69 23.51
C LEU A 171 -4.51 11.57 24.42
N LEU A 172 -3.92 10.38 24.35
CA LEU A 172 -4.20 9.26 25.25
C LEU A 172 -3.31 9.28 26.51
N GLY A 173 -2.53 10.34 26.72
CA GLY A 173 -1.61 10.47 27.85
C GLY A 173 -0.33 9.64 27.72
N MET A 174 -0.02 9.11 26.54
CA MET A 174 1.21 8.36 26.30
C MET A 174 2.34 9.31 25.92
N LYS A 175 3.44 9.27 26.67
CA LYS A 175 4.63 10.07 26.38
C LYS A 175 5.59 9.22 25.55
N ILE A 176 5.86 9.67 24.32
CA ILE A 176 6.82 9.03 23.42
C ILE A 176 8.06 9.92 23.34
N THR A 177 9.24 9.35 23.58
CA THR A 177 10.52 10.06 23.39
C THR A 177 10.76 10.31 21.90
N PHE A 178 11.60 11.30 21.55
CA PHE A 178 11.92 11.53 20.15
C PHE A 178 12.54 10.28 19.47
N ALA A 179 13.40 9.55 20.20
CA ALA A 179 13.95 8.28 19.74
C ALA A 179 12.86 7.21 19.53
N GLY A 180 11.91 7.09 20.48
CA GLY A 180 10.78 6.17 20.35
C GLY A 180 9.88 6.52 19.17
N PHE A 181 9.66 7.81 18.89
CA PHE A 181 8.91 8.23 17.70
C PHE A 181 9.60 7.80 16.41
N LEU A 182 10.92 8.00 16.30
CA LEU A 182 11.68 7.58 15.12
C LEU A 182 11.69 6.05 14.97
N ALA A 183 11.86 5.31 16.08
CA ALA A 183 11.78 3.86 16.09
C ALA A 183 10.40 3.36 15.62
N MET A 184 9.30 3.98 16.09
CA MET A 184 7.96 3.68 15.64
C MET A 184 7.78 3.92 14.14
N VAL A 185 8.31 5.02 13.59
CA VAL A 185 8.24 5.28 12.14
C VAL A 185 8.94 4.17 11.34
N ILE A 186 10.11 3.71 11.79
CA ILE A 186 10.85 2.61 11.15
C ILE A 186 10.07 1.30 11.22
N LEU A 187 9.53 0.94 12.39
CA LEU A 187 8.74 -0.27 12.57
C LEU A 187 7.44 -0.23 11.76
N ILE A 188 6.78 0.92 11.70
CA ILE A 188 5.59 1.15 10.86
C ILE A 188 5.95 0.94 9.39
N ALA A 189 7.08 1.45 8.93
CA ALA A 189 7.55 1.26 7.56
C ALA A 189 7.87 -0.20 7.26
N LEU A 190 8.53 -0.90 8.18
CA LEU A 190 8.89 -2.31 8.03
C LEU A 190 7.63 -3.20 7.96
N LEU A 191 6.67 -3.01 8.87
CA LEU A 191 5.40 -3.74 8.83
C LEU A 191 4.60 -3.39 7.57
N SER A 192 4.56 -2.12 7.17
CA SER A 192 3.88 -1.69 5.95
C SER A 192 4.47 -2.34 4.71
N LEU A 193 5.80 -2.47 4.65
CA LEU A 193 6.51 -3.15 3.57
C LEU A 193 6.15 -4.64 3.53
N ALA A 194 6.22 -5.32 4.68
CA ALA A 194 5.87 -6.74 4.84
C ALA A 194 4.46 -7.04 4.31
N ILE A 195 3.46 -6.29 4.80
CA ILE A 195 2.06 -6.52 4.42
C ILE A 195 1.79 -6.10 2.97
N THR A 196 2.38 -5.01 2.49
CA THR A 196 2.22 -4.60 1.09
C THR A 196 2.80 -5.64 0.15
N ALA A 197 3.96 -6.22 0.47
CA ALA A 197 4.57 -7.29 -0.31
C ALA A 197 3.68 -8.55 -0.36
N MET A 198 3.11 -8.96 0.77
CA MET A 198 2.12 -10.05 0.84
C MET A 198 0.89 -9.73 -0.02
N GLY A 199 0.39 -8.49 0.05
CA GLY A 199 -0.72 -8.00 -0.75
C GLY A 199 -0.46 -8.13 -2.24
N LEU A 200 0.73 -7.71 -2.69
CA LEU A 200 1.15 -7.81 -4.09
C LEU A 200 1.35 -9.25 -4.55
N PHE A 201 1.92 -10.09 -3.69
CA PHE A 201 2.07 -11.52 -3.98
C PHE A 201 0.70 -12.15 -4.24
N ILE A 202 -0.28 -11.96 -3.36
CA ILE A 202 -1.64 -12.50 -3.55
C ILE A 202 -2.32 -11.85 -4.76
N ALA A 203 -2.20 -10.53 -4.93
CA ALA A 203 -2.72 -9.82 -6.11
C ALA A 203 -2.18 -10.43 -7.41
N SER A 204 -0.96 -10.99 -7.41
CA SER A 204 -0.36 -11.62 -8.59
C SER A 204 -1.13 -12.85 -9.10
N PHE A 205 -1.96 -13.49 -8.28
CA PHE A 205 -2.75 -14.66 -8.67
C PHE A 205 -4.17 -14.31 -9.09
N LEU A 206 -4.63 -13.09 -8.84
CA LEU A 206 -6.03 -12.71 -8.99
C LEU A 206 -6.23 -11.76 -10.16
N THR A 207 -7.35 -11.98 -10.87
CA THR A 207 -7.74 -11.23 -12.07
C THR A 207 -9.02 -10.44 -11.87
N SER A 208 -9.87 -10.83 -10.91
CA SER A 208 -11.10 -10.11 -10.56
C SER A 208 -10.99 -9.42 -9.20
N LEU A 209 -11.57 -8.23 -9.11
CA LEU A 209 -11.65 -7.45 -7.88
C LEU A 209 -12.48 -8.14 -6.80
N GLU A 210 -13.55 -8.83 -7.20
CA GLU A 210 -14.38 -9.60 -6.27
C GLU A 210 -13.57 -10.73 -5.63
N GLY A 211 -12.86 -11.53 -6.43
CA GLY A 211 -12.02 -12.62 -5.93
C GLY A 211 -10.91 -12.13 -5.00
N PHE A 212 -10.29 -10.99 -5.35
CA PHE A 212 -9.31 -10.34 -4.48
C PHE A 212 -9.90 -9.91 -3.14
N ASN A 213 -11.06 -9.24 -3.14
CA ASN A 213 -11.68 -8.78 -1.91
C ASN A 213 -12.09 -9.93 -1.00
N VAL A 214 -12.64 -11.04 -1.55
CA VAL A 214 -13.03 -12.21 -0.77
C VAL A 214 -11.82 -12.86 -0.11
N ILE A 215 -10.77 -13.16 -0.88
CA ILE A 215 -9.56 -13.81 -0.36
C ILE A 215 -8.87 -12.92 0.66
N MET A 216 -8.74 -11.63 0.38
CA MET A 216 -8.11 -10.71 1.32
C MET A 216 -8.89 -10.55 2.61
N ASN A 217 -10.22 -10.43 2.57
CA ASN A 217 -11.00 -10.35 3.82
C ASN A 217 -10.87 -11.64 4.65
N PHE A 218 -10.85 -12.80 4.00
CA PHE A 218 -10.64 -14.08 4.67
C PHE A 218 -9.26 -14.18 5.35
N ILE A 219 -8.22 -13.56 4.79
CA ILE A 219 -6.87 -13.55 5.38
C ILE A 219 -6.72 -12.46 6.44
N VAL A 220 -7.15 -11.24 6.12
CA VAL A 220 -6.98 -10.03 6.95
C VAL A 220 -7.71 -10.16 8.28
N LEU A 221 -8.90 -10.75 8.29
CA LEU A 221 -9.70 -10.81 9.52
C LEU A 221 -9.06 -11.73 10.59
N PRO A 222 -8.74 -13.02 10.31
CA PRO A 222 -8.00 -13.86 11.24
C PRO A 222 -6.65 -13.27 11.63
N MET A 223 -5.92 -12.71 10.66
CA MET A 223 -4.61 -12.09 10.88
C MET A 223 -4.70 -10.93 11.88
N PHE A 224 -5.75 -10.10 11.80
CA PHE A 224 -5.97 -9.02 12.76
C PHE A 224 -6.29 -9.55 14.15
N PHE A 225 -7.24 -10.48 14.29
CA PHE A 225 -7.61 -11.00 15.60
C PHE A 225 -6.44 -11.73 16.27
N LEU A 226 -5.70 -12.55 15.52
CA LEU A 226 -4.56 -13.34 15.99
C LEU A 226 -3.25 -12.55 16.10
N SER A 227 -3.30 -11.20 16.06
CA SER A 227 -2.12 -10.34 16.18
C SER A 227 -1.81 -9.86 17.60
N GLY A 228 -2.65 -10.20 18.58
CA GLY A 228 -2.53 -9.66 19.94
C GLY A 228 -2.80 -8.14 20.04
N ALA A 229 -3.48 -7.57 19.04
CA ALA A 229 -3.92 -6.18 19.00
C ALA A 229 -5.05 -5.88 20.00
N LEU A 230 -5.93 -6.86 20.22
CA LEU A 230 -7.17 -6.72 20.99
C LEU A 230 -7.08 -7.24 22.42
N TYR A 231 -6.20 -8.20 22.63
CA TYR A 231 -6.04 -8.94 23.86
C TYR A 231 -4.57 -9.33 24.03
N PRO A 232 -4.10 -9.47 25.28
CA PRO A 232 -2.79 -10.06 25.58
C PRO A 232 -2.71 -11.49 25.02
N MET A 233 -1.65 -11.86 24.30
CA MET A 233 -1.56 -13.21 23.72
C MET A 233 -1.26 -14.26 24.80
N ASN A 234 -0.66 -13.88 25.93
CA ASN A 234 -0.47 -14.76 27.08
C ASN A 234 -1.77 -15.42 27.59
N LYS A 235 -2.93 -14.76 27.42
CA LYS A 235 -4.26 -15.26 27.78
C LYS A 235 -4.93 -16.14 26.72
N LEU A 236 -4.31 -16.36 25.56
CA LEU A 236 -4.86 -17.22 24.52
C LEU A 236 -4.74 -18.72 24.88
N PRO A 237 -5.74 -19.54 24.49
CA PRO A 237 -5.58 -20.99 24.42
C PRO A 237 -4.37 -21.37 23.55
N GLU A 238 -3.70 -22.48 23.89
CA GLU A 238 -2.47 -22.91 23.21
C GLU A 238 -2.63 -23.07 21.68
N ILE A 239 -3.78 -23.57 21.23
CA ILE A 239 -4.08 -23.73 19.81
C ILE A 239 -4.02 -22.39 19.07
N LEU A 240 -4.56 -21.33 19.67
CA LEU A 240 -4.55 -19.99 19.05
C LEU A 240 -3.17 -19.34 19.08
N LYS A 241 -2.34 -19.65 20.09
CA LYS A 241 -0.95 -19.18 20.17
C LYS A 241 -0.11 -19.66 18.98
N TYR A 242 -0.32 -20.88 18.49
CA TYR A 242 0.42 -21.34 17.30
C TYR A 242 0.19 -20.45 16.07
N PHE A 243 -1.02 -19.95 15.88
CA PHE A 243 -1.31 -19.06 14.76
C PHE A 243 -0.73 -17.66 14.95
N THR A 244 -0.50 -17.20 16.18
CA THR A 244 0.14 -15.90 16.40
C THR A 244 1.60 -15.91 15.97
N TYR A 245 2.32 -17.05 16.10
CA TYR A 245 3.72 -17.20 15.67
C TYR A 245 3.91 -17.22 14.14
N VAL A 246 2.88 -17.55 13.36
CA VAL A 246 2.96 -17.53 11.88
C VAL A 246 2.60 -16.15 11.33
N ASN A 247 1.92 -15.34 12.13
CA ASN A 247 1.33 -14.09 11.70
C ASN A 247 2.34 -12.92 11.79
N PRO A 248 2.80 -12.32 10.66
CA PRO A 248 3.73 -11.19 10.70
C PRO A 248 3.13 -9.94 11.36
N LEU A 249 1.79 -9.80 11.40
CA LEU A 249 1.16 -8.70 12.12
C LEU A 249 1.37 -8.81 13.63
N SER A 250 1.45 -10.03 14.18
CA SER A 250 1.77 -10.27 15.60
C SER A 250 3.08 -9.58 15.99
N TYR A 251 4.14 -9.85 15.22
CA TYR A 251 5.47 -9.29 15.45
C TYR A 251 5.51 -7.77 15.26
N GLY A 252 4.73 -7.24 14.31
CA GLY A 252 4.61 -5.79 14.12
C GLY A 252 3.92 -5.09 15.30
N VAL A 253 2.81 -5.64 15.77
CA VAL A 253 2.09 -5.10 16.94
C VAL A 253 2.92 -5.24 18.20
N ASP A 254 3.63 -6.36 18.36
CA ASP A 254 4.53 -6.60 19.50
C ASP A 254 5.71 -5.62 19.53
N ALA A 255 6.35 -5.39 18.38
CA ALA A 255 7.39 -4.37 18.23
C ALA A 255 6.88 -2.96 18.59
N PHE A 256 5.63 -2.62 18.26
CA PHE A 256 5.04 -1.34 18.68
C PHE A 256 4.86 -1.26 20.19
N LYS A 257 4.50 -2.37 20.85
CA LYS A 257 4.35 -2.43 22.31
C LYS A 257 5.67 -2.19 23.04
N HIS A 258 6.80 -2.69 22.51
CA HIS A 258 8.14 -2.41 23.08
C HIS A 258 8.39 -0.91 23.25
N ILE A 259 8.04 -0.13 22.22
CA ILE A 259 8.30 1.31 22.23
C ILE A 259 7.24 2.08 23.02
N LEU A 260 5.97 1.66 22.93
CA LEU A 260 4.85 2.38 23.53
C LEU A 260 4.64 2.09 25.03
N PHE A 261 5.10 0.94 25.52
CA PHE A 261 4.90 0.49 26.91
C PHE A 261 6.21 0.18 27.66
N GLU A 262 7.32 0.80 27.24
CA GLU A 262 8.65 0.62 27.83
C GLU A 262 8.57 0.52 29.38
N ASN A 263 8.97 -0.63 29.94
CA ASN A 263 8.92 -1.04 31.37
C ASN A 263 7.59 -1.57 31.98
N ASN A 264 6.53 -1.86 31.22
CA ASN A 264 5.27 -2.37 31.78
C ASN A 264 5.04 -3.90 31.67
N GLY A 265 6.09 -4.69 31.92
CA GLY A 265 6.11 -6.14 32.23
C GLY A 265 4.97 -7.03 31.69
N THR A 266 3.79 -6.99 32.31
CA THR A 266 2.67 -7.93 32.09
C THR A 266 1.75 -7.60 30.91
N LEU A 267 1.78 -6.37 30.39
CA LEU A 267 1.09 -5.93 29.16
C LEU A 267 2.08 -5.51 28.06
N GLY A 268 3.37 -5.66 28.33
CA GLY A 268 4.45 -5.38 27.41
C GLY A 268 4.52 -6.38 26.26
N ALA A 269 5.53 -6.18 25.42
CA ALA A 269 5.80 -7.06 24.29
C ALA A 269 6.17 -8.48 24.75
N GLU A 270 5.70 -9.47 24.01
CA GLU A 270 5.86 -10.90 24.32
C GLU A 270 7.13 -11.50 23.72
N PHE A 271 7.58 -10.98 22.59
CA PHE A 271 8.79 -11.40 21.90
C PHE A 271 9.93 -10.42 22.17
N PRO A 272 11.19 -10.84 22.04
CA PRO A 272 12.30 -9.90 21.98
C PRO A 272 12.19 -9.00 20.75
N LEU A 273 12.42 -7.68 20.89
CA LEU A 273 12.33 -6.72 19.80
C LEU A 273 13.18 -7.11 18.56
N LEU A 274 14.36 -7.70 18.78
CA LEU A 274 15.21 -8.18 17.69
C LEU A 274 14.58 -9.33 16.91
N LEU A 275 13.82 -10.19 17.59
CA LEU A 275 13.09 -11.28 16.95
C LEU A 275 11.98 -10.71 16.08
N ASP A 276 11.21 -9.74 16.59
CA ASP A 276 10.16 -9.09 15.80
C ASP A 276 10.71 -8.49 14.51
N ILE A 277 11.78 -7.70 14.62
CA ILE A 277 12.44 -7.07 13.48
C ILE A 277 12.98 -8.13 12.51
N GLY A 278 13.64 -9.17 13.04
CA GLY A 278 14.19 -10.27 12.24
C GLY A 278 13.12 -11.00 11.44
N VAL A 279 12.00 -11.34 12.07
CA VAL A 279 10.86 -12.01 11.41
C VAL A 279 10.23 -11.10 10.36
N LEU A 280 10.01 -9.82 10.66
CA LEU A 280 9.44 -8.87 9.70
C LEU A 280 10.34 -8.65 8.49
N ILE A 281 11.66 -8.56 8.68
CA ILE A 281 12.62 -8.45 7.57
C ILE A 281 12.60 -9.73 6.73
N LEU A 282 12.70 -10.90 7.36
CA LEU A 282 12.67 -12.18 6.67
C LEU A 282 11.37 -12.34 5.86
N PHE A 283 10.23 -12.06 6.48
CA PHE A 283 8.93 -12.12 5.82
C PHE A 283 8.84 -11.13 4.65
N SER A 284 9.32 -9.89 4.83
CA SER A 284 9.36 -8.89 3.76
C SER A 284 10.19 -9.37 2.57
N VAL A 285 11.40 -9.88 2.81
CA VAL A 285 12.29 -10.40 1.75
C VAL A 285 11.60 -11.54 1.00
N ILE A 286 11.07 -12.53 1.72
CA ILE A 286 10.36 -13.66 1.11
C ILE A 286 9.20 -13.17 0.25
N MET A 287 8.34 -12.31 0.77
CA MET A 287 7.16 -11.84 0.03
C MET A 287 7.53 -10.95 -1.16
N ILE A 288 8.56 -10.10 -1.05
CA ILE A 288 9.03 -9.27 -2.17
C ILE A 288 9.60 -10.15 -3.28
N THR A 289 10.40 -11.17 -2.94
CA THR A 289 10.95 -12.12 -3.90
C THR A 289 9.83 -12.91 -4.59
N LEU A 290 8.90 -13.46 -3.83
CA LEU A 290 7.76 -14.21 -4.36
C LEU A 290 6.85 -13.34 -5.24
N ALA A 291 6.57 -12.10 -4.83
CA ALA A 291 5.82 -11.15 -5.62
C ALA A 291 6.55 -10.85 -6.94
N SER A 292 7.83 -10.45 -6.89
CA SER A 292 8.61 -10.11 -8.09
C SER A 292 8.64 -11.27 -9.09
N TYR A 293 8.91 -12.48 -8.62
CA TYR A 293 8.93 -13.70 -9.43
C TYR A 293 7.57 -14.03 -10.07
N SER A 294 6.48 -13.85 -9.32
CA SER A 294 5.14 -14.19 -9.79
C SER A 294 4.67 -13.25 -10.92
N PHE A 295 5.13 -11.99 -10.94
CA PHE A 295 4.84 -11.03 -12.00
C PHE A 295 5.69 -11.22 -13.26
N GLU A 296 6.88 -11.81 -13.13
CA GLU A 296 7.72 -12.15 -14.28
C GLU A 296 7.15 -13.33 -15.08
N ARG A 297 6.64 -14.37 -14.39
CA ARG A 297 6.13 -15.59 -15.04
C ARG A 297 4.75 -15.48 -15.69
N LYS A 298 3.88 -14.57 -15.24
CA LYS A 298 2.43 -14.58 -15.57
C LYS A 298 1.97 -13.59 -16.62
N GLY A 299 2.88 -12.91 -17.31
CA GLY A 299 2.52 -12.06 -18.46
C GLY A 299 3.45 -12.29 -19.61
#